data_AF-A0A286AY03-F1
#
_entry.id   AF-A0A286AY03-F1
#
_cell.length_a   1.000
_cell.length_b   1.000
_cell.length_c   1.000
_cell.angle_alpha   90.00
_cell.angle_beta   90.00
_cell.angle_gamma   90.00
#
_symmetry.space_group_name_H-M   'P 1'
#
loop_
_entity.id
_entity.type
_entity.pdbx_description
1 polymer ?
#
loop_
_entity_poly.entity_id
_entity_poly.type
_entity_poly.pdbx_seq_one_letter_code
_entity_poly.pdbx_strand_id
1 'polypeptide(L)'
;MPRKPRAKHHVYVVELDDRVWNNGRFRRANPDYQLGKPFVYVGMTGLDPDIRFDKHKAGIQANTFVQEFGLRLLPALYERYNPMTYEDARLMEVDLGIALRKAGYGVWQA
;
A
#
# COMPACT_ATOMS: atom_id res chain seq x y z
N MET A 1 -29.99 -1.11 -19.50
CA MET A 1 -29.02 -1.96 -18.76
C MET A 1 -28.03 -1.06 -18.05
N PRO A 2 -27.78 -1.19 -16.74
CA PRO A 2 -26.74 -0.41 -16.08
C PRO A 2 -25.36 -0.77 -16.67
N ARG A 3 -24.53 0.24 -16.95
CA ARG A 3 -23.17 0.03 -17.49
C ARG A 3 -22.34 -0.73 -16.47
N LYS A 4 -21.72 -1.85 -16.91
CA LYS A 4 -20.78 -2.62 -16.09
C LYS A 4 -19.62 -1.70 -15.62
N PRO A 5 -19.25 -1.69 -14.33
CA PRO A 5 -18.16 -0.87 -13.83
C PRO A 5 -16.86 -1.20 -14.59
N ARG A 6 -16.10 -0.17 -14.99
CA ARG A 6 -14.83 -0.37 -15.69
C ARG A 6 -13.72 -0.64 -14.67
N ALA A 7 -12.98 -1.72 -14.87
CA ALA A 7 -11.76 -1.99 -14.12
C ALA A 7 -10.69 -0.95 -14.50
N LYS A 8 -10.35 -0.08 -13.55
CA LYS A 8 -9.41 1.05 -13.72
C LYS A 8 -8.65 1.38 -12.44
N HIS A 9 -8.91 0.64 -11.37
CA HIS A 9 -8.26 0.84 -10.08
C HIS A 9 -7.23 -0.25 -9.86
N HIS A 10 -6.20 0.11 -9.12
CA HIS A 10 -5.05 -0.72 -8.83
C HIS A 10 -4.83 -0.67 -7.33
N VAL A 11 -4.56 -1.82 -6.71
CA VAL A 11 -3.88 -1.86 -5.42
C VAL A 11 -2.38 -1.82 -5.64
N TYR A 12 -1.64 -1.31 -4.67
CA TYR A 12 -0.19 -1.26 -4.73
C TYR A 12 0.42 -1.38 -3.34
N VAL A 13 1.67 -1.87 -3.30
CA VAL A 13 2.47 -2.01 -2.09
C VAL A 13 3.80 -1.32 -2.29
N VAL A 14 4.16 -0.45 -1.35
CA VAL A 14 5.44 0.26 -1.32
C VAL A 14 6.26 -0.27 -0.16
N GLU A 15 7.53 -0.62 -0.41
CA GLU A 15 8.53 -0.88 0.63
C GLU A 15 8.91 0.44 1.31
N LEU A 16 8.92 0.45 2.64
CA LEU A 16 9.29 1.60 3.46
C LEU A 16 10.67 1.36 4.10
N ASP A 17 11.45 2.43 4.19
CA ASP A 17 12.72 2.48 4.90
C ASP A 17 12.54 2.19 6.41
N ASP A 18 13.46 1.43 6.98
CA ASP A 18 13.46 1.03 8.41
C ASP A 18 13.33 2.20 9.39
N ARG A 19 13.77 3.40 9.00
CA ARG A 19 13.59 4.62 9.79
C ARG A 19 12.12 4.91 10.10
N VAL A 20 11.16 4.38 9.33
CA VAL A 20 9.72 4.49 9.63
C VAL A 20 9.37 3.92 11.00
N TRP A 21 10.12 2.93 11.51
CA TRP A 21 9.94 2.35 12.83
C TRP A 21 10.17 3.35 13.97
N ASN A 22 10.86 4.46 13.72
CA ASN A 22 11.01 5.53 14.71
C ASN A 22 9.71 6.31 14.95
N ASN A 23 8.73 6.21 14.04
CA ASN A 23 7.44 6.84 14.21
C ASN A 23 6.55 6.04 15.17
N GLY A 24 6.19 6.66 16.30
CA GLY A 24 5.37 6.02 17.32
C GLY A 24 3.97 5.60 16.84
N ARG A 25 3.37 6.28 15.85
CA ARG A 25 2.08 5.85 15.27
C ARG A 25 2.26 4.58 14.45
N PHE A 26 3.31 4.50 13.63
CA PHE A 26 3.60 3.32 12.83
C PHE A 26 3.82 2.08 13.71
N ARG A 27 4.60 2.21 14.80
CA ARG A 27 4.81 1.11 15.75
C ARG A 27 3.52 0.65 16.42
N ARG A 28 2.70 1.59 16.89
CA ARG A 28 1.41 1.25 17.53
C ARG A 28 0.44 0.56 16.58
N ALA A 29 0.51 0.85 15.28
CA ALA A 29 -0.30 0.18 14.28
C ALA A 29 0.20 -1.25 13.95
N ASN A 30 1.38 -1.64 14.45
CA ASN A 30 2.04 -2.90 14.14
C ASN A 30 2.56 -3.61 15.40
N PRO A 31 1.67 -3.96 16.36
CA PRO A 31 2.06 -4.63 17.60
C PRO A 31 2.62 -6.05 17.36
N ASP A 32 2.16 -6.74 16.30
CA ASP A 32 2.52 -8.11 15.98
C ASP A 32 3.64 -8.23 14.91
N TYR A 33 4.38 -7.14 14.68
CA TYR A 33 5.48 -7.12 13.72
C TYR A 33 6.56 -8.16 14.08
N GLN A 34 7.03 -8.90 13.07
CA GLN A 34 8.12 -9.88 13.22
C GLN A 34 9.44 -9.29 12.74
N LEU A 35 10.46 -9.32 13.59
CA LEU A 35 11.79 -8.80 13.27
C LEU A 35 12.34 -9.41 11.98
N GLY A 36 12.84 -8.55 11.08
CA GLY A 36 13.41 -8.94 9.79
C GLY A 36 12.38 -9.02 8.66
N LYS A 37 11.09 -8.81 8.94
CA LYS A 37 10.08 -8.63 7.89
C LYS A 37 10.12 -7.19 7.35
N PRO A 38 9.78 -6.96 6.07
CA PRO A 38 9.73 -5.62 5.52
C PRO A 38 8.66 -4.74 6.17
N PHE A 39 8.91 -3.44 6.20
CA PHE A 39 7.90 -2.41 6.41
C PHE A 39 7.28 -2.00 5.08
N VAL A 40 5.96 -1.91 5.04
CA VAL A 40 5.24 -1.64 3.79
C VAL A 40 4.07 -0.68 4.00
N TYR A 41 3.77 0.07 2.95
CA TYR A 41 2.52 0.80 2.80
C TYR A 41 1.63 0.09 1.78
N VAL A 42 0.35 -0.07 2.09
CA VAL A 42 -0.67 -0.61 1.17
C VAL A 42 -1.67 0.50 0.85
N GLY A 43 -2.03 0.64 -0.42
CA GLY A 43 -3.06 1.58 -0.85
C GLY A 43 -3.68 1.19 -2.20
N MET A 44 -4.68 1.97 -2.61
CA MET A 44 -5.31 1.84 -3.92
C MET A 44 -5.33 3.17 -4.68
N THR A 45 -5.45 3.09 -6.00
CA THR A 45 -5.45 4.26 -6.87
C THR A 45 -6.20 4.00 -8.18
N GLY A 46 -6.78 5.05 -8.77
CA GLY A 46 -7.28 5.03 -10.14
C GLY A 46 -6.22 5.42 -11.19
N LEU A 47 -4.96 5.60 -10.76
CA LEU A 47 -3.80 5.84 -11.61
C LEU A 47 -3.00 4.54 -11.79
N ASP A 48 -2.03 4.58 -12.69
CA ASP A 48 -0.97 3.60 -12.69
C ASP A 48 -0.17 3.64 -11.35
N PRO A 49 0.18 2.49 -10.74
CA PRO A 49 0.96 2.45 -9.50
C PRO A 49 2.28 3.22 -9.53
N ASP A 50 3.03 3.20 -10.65
CA ASP A 50 4.29 3.94 -10.79
C ASP A 50 4.02 5.44 -10.73
N ILE A 51 3.05 5.93 -11.50
CA ILE A 51 2.63 7.34 -11.48
C ILE A 51 2.14 7.74 -10.08
N ARG A 52 1.41 6.86 -9.41
CA ARG A 52 0.91 7.12 -8.05
C ARG A 52 2.08 7.24 -7.06
N PHE A 53 3.08 6.37 -7.19
CA PHE A 53 4.28 6.41 -6.37
C PHE A 53 5.10 7.67 -6.61
N ASP A 54 5.33 8.06 -7.87
CA ASP A 54 6.01 9.32 -8.21
C ASP A 54 5.32 10.54 -7.59
N LYS A 55 3.97 10.59 -7.65
CA LYS A 55 3.19 11.65 -7.00
C LYS A 55 3.39 11.69 -5.50
N HIS A 56 3.45 10.53 -4.83
CA HIS A 56 3.78 10.48 -3.40
C HIS A 56 5.16 11.06 -3.12
N LYS A 57 6.17 10.65 -3.89
CA LYS A 57 7.55 11.14 -3.72
C LYS A 57 7.69 12.64 -4.01
N ALA A 58 6.87 13.17 -4.91
CA ALA A 58 6.79 14.60 -5.21
C ALA A 58 5.93 15.40 -4.21
N GLY A 59 5.32 14.77 -3.20
CA GLY A 59 4.45 15.45 -2.22
C GLY A 59 3.07 15.84 -2.77
N ILE A 60 2.66 15.30 -3.91
CA ILE A 60 1.37 15.60 -4.55
C ILE A 60 0.34 14.56 -4.13
N GLN A 61 -0.69 15.00 -3.39
CA GLN A 61 -1.72 14.10 -2.82
C GLN A 61 -1.06 12.90 -2.11
N ALA A 62 -0.02 13.18 -1.32
CA ALA A 62 0.89 12.19 -0.80
C ALA A 62 0.50 11.71 0.60
N ASN A 63 0.84 10.46 0.89
CA ASN A 63 0.88 9.94 2.24
C ASN A 63 2.28 10.23 2.82
N THR A 64 2.34 10.80 4.02
CA THR A 64 3.59 11.19 4.67
C THR A 64 4.59 10.03 4.77
N PHE A 65 4.14 8.80 5.08
CA PHE A 65 5.05 7.67 5.17
C PHE A 65 5.63 7.24 3.82
N VAL A 66 4.82 7.25 2.76
CA VAL A 66 5.31 6.94 1.41
C VAL A 66 6.23 8.04 0.90
N GLN A 67 5.88 9.31 1.14
CA GLN A 67 6.70 10.46 0.76
C GLN A 67 8.07 10.41 1.43
N GLU A 68 8.12 10.27 2.76
CA GLU A 68 9.36 10.34 3.52
C GLU A 68 10.17 9.04 3.49
N PHE A 69 9.51 7.88 3.60
CA PHE A 69 10.17 6.58 3.77
C PHE A 69 9.98 5.62 2.59
N GLY A 70 9.16 5.94 1.60
CA GLY A 70 8.95 5.05 0.45
C GLY A 70 10.23 4.84 -0.37
N LEU A 71 10.63 3.58 -0.52
CA LEU A 71 11.82 3.13 -1.24
C LEU A 71 11.50 2.71 -2.68
N ARG A 72 10.56 1.77 -2.84
CA ARG A 72 10.15 1.22 -4.15
C ARG A 72 8.82 0.49 -4.07
N LEU A 73 8.20 0.25 -5.22
CA LEU A 73 7.05 -0.65 -5.32
C LEU A 73 7.49 -2.12 -5.17
N LEU A 74 6.58 -2.96 -4.68
CA LEU A 74 6.74 -4.42 -4.57
C LEU A 74 5.66 -5.15 -5.41
N PRO A 75 5.76 -5.15 -6.76
CA PRO A 75 4.72 -5.71 -7.65
C PRO A 75 4.36 -7.17 -7.36
N ALA A 76 5.34 -7.98 -6.94
CA ALA A 76 5.14 -9.39 -6.57
C ALA A 76 4.05 -9.59 -5.49
N LEU A 77 3.75 -8.57 -4.69
CA LEU A 77 2.72 -8.64 -3.64
C LEU A 77 1.30 -8.31 -4.14
N TYR A 78 1.15 -7.64 -5.29
CA TYR A 78 -0.13 -7.02 -5.65
C TYR A 78 -0.53 -7.11 -7.13
N GLU A 79 0.42 -7.28 -8.05
CA GLU A 79 0.19 -7.10 -9.49
C GLU A 79 -0.84 -8.09 -10.05
N ARG A 80 -0.84 -9.33 -9.53
CA ARG A 80 -1.80 -10.40 -9.88
C ARG A 80 -3.28 -10.04 -9.66
N TYR A 81 -3.58 -9.03 -8.86
CA TYR A 81 -4.95 -8.60 -8.59
C TYR A 81 -5.41 -7.50 -9.55
N ASN A 82 -4.49 -6.81 -10.22
CA ASN A 82 -4.82 -5.63 -11.01
C ASN A 82 -5.14 -5.98 -12.47
N PRO A 83 -6.00 -5.17 -13.16
CA PRO A 83 -6.80 -4.06 -12.64
C PRO A 83 -8.16 -4.52 -12.06
N MET A 84 -8.74 -3.68 -11.21
CA MET A 84 -10.00 -3.92 -10.50
C MET A 84 -11.02 -2.79 -10.67
N THR A 85 -12.28 -3.08 -10.33
CA THR A 85 -13.26 -2.02 -10.09
C THR A 85 -12.89 -1.23 -8.83
N TYR A 86 -13.49 -0.05 -8.62
CA TYR A 86 -13.22 0.74 -7.42
C TYR A 86 -13.55 -0.04 -6.14
N GLU A 87 -14.72 -0.67 -6.07
CA GLU A 87 -15.14 -1.43 -4.88
C GLU A 87 -14.24 -2.64 -4.64
N ASP A 88 -13.88 -3.38 -5.68
CA ASP A 88 -12.98 -4.53 -5.55
C ASP A 88 -11.58 -4.10 -5.09
N ALA A 89 -11.04 -2.99 -5.63
CA ALA A 89 -9.74 -2.46 -5.21
C ALA A 89 -9.75 -1.99 -3.74
N ARG A 90 -10.84 -1.36 -3.30
CA ARG A 90 -11.03 -0.94 -1.90
C ARG A 90 -11.06 -2.13 -0.94
N LEU A 91 -11.78 -3.20 -1.29
CA LEU A 91 -11.81 -4.43 -0.49
C LEU A 91 -10.43 -5.13 -0.49
N MET A 92 -9.81 -5.25 -1.66
CA MET A 92 -8.51 -5.89 -1.81
C MET A 92 -7.40 -5.15 -1.05
N GLU A 93 -7.44 -3.81 -0.96
CA GLU A 93 -6.51 -3.03 -0.16
C GLU A 93 -6.52 -3.46 1.32
N VAL A 94 -7.72 -3.65 1.88
CA VAL A 94 -7.92 -4.11 3.27
C VAL A 94 -7.46 -5.56 3.43
N ASP A 95 -7.89 -6.46 2.54
CA ASP A 95 -7.53 -7.88 2.60
C ASP A 95 -6.02 -8.10 2.48
N LEU A 96 -5.36 -7.37 1.57
CA LEU A 96 -3.91 -7.42 1.39
C LEU A 96 -3.19 -6.90 2.63
N GLY A 97 -3.67 -5.80 3.22
CA GLY A 97 -3.12 -5.27 4.48
C GLY A 97 -3.23 -6.26 5.63
N ILE A 98 -4.36 -6.96 5.76
CA ILE A 98 -4.56 -8.01 6.77
C ILE A 98 -3.63 -9.20 6.51
N ALA A 99 -3.53 -9.67 5.26
CA ALA A 99 -2.69 -10.81 4.90
C ALA A 99 -1.21 -10.54 5.18
N LEU A 100 -0.71 -9.34 4.85
CA LEU A 100 0.67 -8.95 5.10
C LEU A 100 0.98 -8.85 6.59
N ARG A 101 0.08 -8.26 7.41
CA ARG A 101 0.23 -8.24 8.87
C ARG A 101 0.28 -9.65 9.45
N LYS A 102 -0.60 -10.56 9.01
CA LYS A 102 -0.57 -11.98 9.42
C LYS A 102 0.74 -12.68 9.02
N ALA A 103 1.37 -12.26 7.92
CA ALA A 103 2.68 -12.75 7.48
C ALA A 103 3.87 -12.11 8.23
N GLY A 104 3.60 -11.25 9.22
CA GLY A 104 4.60 -10.62 10.10
C GLY A 104 5.13 -9.26 9.62
N TYR A 105 4.63 -8.72 8.51
CA TYR A 105 5.06 -7.43 7.99
C TYR A 105 4.59 -6.29 8.89
N GLY A 106 5.36 -5.20 8.95
CA GLY A 106 4.86 -3.95 9.52
C GLY A 106 4.16 -3.16 8.42
N VAL A 107 2.85 -2.99 8.54
CA VAL A 107 1.98 -2.44 7.49
C VAL A 107 1.38 -1.12 7.93
N TRP A 108 1.51 -0.10 7.09
CA TRP A 108 0.67 1.09 7.15
C TRP A 108 -0.40 1.09 6.06
N GLN A 109 -1.63 1.38 6.46
CA GLN A 109 -2.77 1.54 5.57
C GLN A 109 -3.62 2.66 6.19
N ALA A 110 -3.87 3.72 5.44
CA ALA A 110 -4.62 4.89 5.88
C ALA A 110 -5.28 5.60 4.70
#